data_AF-A0A1H5IKD3-F1
#
_entry.id   AF-A0A1H5IKD3-F1
#
_cell.length_a   1.000
_cell.length_b   1.000
_cell.length_c   1.000
_cell.angle_alpha   90.00
_cell.angle_beta   90.00
_cell.angle_gamma   90.00
#
_symmetry.space_group_name_H-M   'P 1'
#
loop_
_entity.id
_entity.type
_entity.pdbx_description
1 polymer ?
#
loop_
_entity_poly.entity_id
_entity_poly.type
_entity_poly.pdbx_seq_one_letter_code
_entity_poly.pdbx_strand_id
1 'polypeptide(L)'
;MTTTQSTPPVAPAAAWNRITGVHRNLDRLARHLLRRSAGTDVSLPPPDFTHPQTAFFFATIWMRAWYSEAWAASSRWLYEQAAALGHTPPEKDFADTMRRLRAFLVHHMDASVSEGEDTERICNEWFERACGSVVPQSTVEWQHCLAKLLEQNEAYAHFMLAIAKSVERSPEKSTLVLQWRAALERQDYPRYRQSLQEAAGDLGLQRFNDQKLNSIHARYRVRWAKALEKLAHDADFDREIRLRAEWALLADTTGALIVSASDVMEALGISPGPQVASALRLVQVLREFHPDDSAEQLLQRLSVQWVAVRQ
;
A
#
# COMPACT_ATOMS: atom_id res chain seq x y z
N MET A 1 51.39 7.42 8.04
CA MET A 1 50.20 6.60 7.77
C MET A 1 49.54 6.26 9.10
N THR A 2 48.56 7.06 9.50
CA THR A 2 47.79 6.87 10.73
C THR A 2 46.71 5.82 10.44
N THR A 3 46.94 4.59 10.89
CA THR A 3 45.91 3.55 10.97
C THR A 3 44.84 4.00 11.96
N THR A 4 43.72 4.49 11.44
CA THR A 4 42.49 4.70 12.19
C THR A 4 42.04 3.33 12.72
N GLN A 5 42.17 3.13 14.03
CA GLN A 5 41.57 1.99 14.71
C GLN A 5 40.05 2.09 14.54
N SER A 6 39.47 1.16 13.79
CA SER A 6 38.02 1.01 13.72
C SER A 6 37.51 0.63 15.10
N THR A 7 36.60 1.43 15.63
CA THR A 7 35.81 1.11 16.82
C THR A 7 35.28 -0.32 16.71
N PRO A 8 35.39 -1.18 17.74
CA PRO A 8 34.85 -2.53 17.65
C PRO A 8 33.35 -2.44 17.31
N PRO A 9 32.86 -3.22 16.34
CA PRO A 9 31.46 -3.18 15.95
C PRO A 9 30.60 -3.48 17.18
N VAL A 10 29.66 -2.58 17.47
CA VAL A 10 28.66 -2.78 18.52
C VAL A 10 27.98 -4.12 18.25
N ALA A 11 27.85 -4.97 19.28
CA ALA A 11 27.25 -6.28 19.13
C ALA A 11 25.87 -6.17 18.42
N PRO A 12 25.63 -6.88 17.30
CA PRO A 12 24.42 -6.74 16.49
C PRO A 12 23.11 -6.86 17.29
N ALA A 13 23.08 -7.75 18.28
CA ALA A 13 21.95 -7.90 19.20
C ALA A 13 21.65 -6.62 20.02
N ALA A 14 22.68 -5.88 20.44
CA ALA A 14 22.50 -4.63 21.16
C ALA A 14 21.93 -3.54 20.24
N ALA A 15 22.40 -3.45 18.99
CA ALA A 15 21.84 -2.53 17.99
C ALA A 15 20.37 -2.85 17.69
N TRP A 16 20.05 -4.12 17.49
CA TRP A 16 18.67 -4.58 17.31
C TRP A 16 17.74 -4.19 18.47
N ASN A 17 18.21 -4.36 19.71
CA ASN A 17 17.45 -3.97 20.90
C ASN A 17 17.21 -2.46 20.99
N ARG A 18 18.18 -1.62 20.55
CA ARG A 18 17.99 -0.17 20.47
C ARG A 18 16.93 0.19 19.44
N ILE A 19 17.03 -0.35 18.22
CA ILE A 19 16.08 -0.14 17.11
C ILE A 19 14.65 -0.48 17.56
N THR A 20 14.44 -1.69 18.07
CA THR A 20 13.11 -2.15 18.53
C THR A 20 12.63 -1.36 19.75
N GLY A 21 13.54 -0.86 20.60
CA GLY A 21 13.23 0.11 21.65
C GLY A 21 12.69 1.42 21.10
N VAL A 22 13.31 1.97 20.06
CA VAL A 22 12.85 3.20 19.38
C VAL A 22 11.48 2.98 18.72
N HIS A 23 11.26 1.86 18.05
CA HIS A 23 9.94 1.52 17.47
C HIS A 23 8.85 1.44 18.53
N ARG A 24 9.11 0.81 19.68
CA ARG A 24 8.15 0.77 20.81
C ARG A 24 7.85 2.16 21.37
N ASN A 25 8.85 3.03 21.45
CA ASN A 25 8.66 4.40 21.90
C ASN A 25 7.82 5.21 20.89
N LEU A 26 8.08 5.02 19.59
CA LEU A 26 7.29 5.63 18.53
C LEU A 26 5.83 5.15 18.54
N ASP A 27 5.59 3.85 18.69
CA ASP A 27 4.22 3.30 18.84
C ASP A 27 3.51 3.87 20.06
N ARG A 28 4.18 3.92 21.22
CA ARG A 28 3.61 4.51 22.44
C ARG A 28 3.21 5.98 22.24
N LEU A 29 4.09 6.77 21.62
CA LEU A 29 3.81 8.19 21.35
C LEU A 29 2.65 8.33 20.36
N ALA A 30 2.65 7.54 19.27
CA ALA A 30 1.60 7.59 18.28
C ALA A 30 0.25 7.20 18.87
N ARG A 31 0.18 6.16 19.72
CA ARG A 31 -1.06 5.80 20.44
C ARG A 31 -1.55 6.91 21.35
N HIS A 32 -0.65 7.61 22.03
CA HIS A 32 -1.00 8.77 22.85
C HIS A 32 -1.60 9.90 22.00
N LEU A 33 -0.97 10.23 20.87
CA LEU A 33 -1.41 11.32 19.98
C LEU A 33 -2.72 10.98 19.26
N LEU A 34 -2.82 9.78 18.69
CA LEU A 34 -3.91 9.39 17.81
C LEU A 34 -5.10 8.79 18.54
N ARG A 35 -4.92 8.34 19.79
CA ARG A 35 -5.87 7.52 20.57
C ARG A 35 -6.24 6.20 19.90
N ARG A 36 -5.38 5.70 19.01
CA ARG A 36 -5.48 4.40 18.32
C ARG A 36 -4.08 3.92 17.94
N SER A 37 -3.96 2.66 17.51
CA SER A 37 -2.70 2.17 16.93
C SER A 37 -2.37 2.89 15.62
N ALA A 38 -1.10 3.25 15.43
CA ALA A 38 -0.57 3.85 14.21
C ALA A 38 -0.18 2.80 13.13
N GLY A 39 -0.22 1.53 13.49
CA GLY A 39 0.09 0.41 12.62
C GLY A 39 -0.33 -0.91 13.25
N THR A 40 0.17 -2.00 12.70
CA THR A 40 0.06 -3.34 13.27
C THR A 40 1.41 -3.81 13.79
N ASP A 41 1.43 -4.96 14.48
CA ASP A 41 2.68 -5.58 14.92
C ASP A 41 3.29 -6.42 13.79
N VAL A 42 4.62 -6.47 13.73
CA VAL A 42 5.35 -7.36 12.80
C VAL A 42 5.46 -8.74 13.43
N SER A 43 4.83 -9.74 12.83
CA SER A 43 4.79 -11.13 13.33
C SER A 43 6.02 -11.97 12.97
N LEU A 44 7.12 -11.34 12.53
CA LEU A 44 8.34 -12.03 12.11
C LEU A 44 9.29 -12.24 13.32
N PRO A 45 9.99 -13.38 13.38
CA PRO A 45 10.96 -13.64 14.44
C PRO A 45 12.15 -12.66 14.34
N PRO A 46 12.86 -12.42 15.45
CA PRO A 46 14.10 -11.64 15.43
C PRO A 46 15.20 -12.38 14.64
N PRO A 47 16.15 -11.65 14.02
CA PRO A 47 17.28 -12.26 13.33
C PRO A 47 18.20 -13.05 14.28
N ASP A 48 18.70 -14.20 13.82
CA ASP A 48 19.77 -14.94 14.51
C ASP A 48 21.14 -14.33 14.16
N PHE A 49 21.70 -13.55 15.09
CA PHE A 49 22.97 -12.86 14.91
C PHE A 49 24.22 -13.74 14.95
N THR A 50 24.08 -15.05 15.23
CA THR A 50 25.21 -15.99 15.15
C THR A 50 25.63 -16.29 13.71
N HIS A 51 24.72 -16.07 12.75
CA HIS A 51 24.92 -16.26 11.32
C HIS A 51 24.74 -14.92 10.56
N PRO A 52 25.80 -14.12 10.34
CA PRO A 52 25.68 -12.74 9.85
C PRO A 52 24.93 -12.57 8.52
N GLN A 53 25.11 -13.50 7.58
CA GLN A 53 24.37 -13.49 6.31
C GLN A 53 22.87 -13.66 6.55
N THR A 54 22.48 -14.70 7.26
CA THR A 54 21.07 -14.95 7.60
C THR A 54 20.49 -13.80 8.42
N ALA A 55 21.25 -13.26 9.38
CA ALA A 55 20.86 -12.09 10.16
C ALA A 55 20.59 -10.87 9.28
N PHE A 56 21.44 -10.60 8.29
CA PHE A 56 21.26 -9.51 7.32
C PHE A 56 19.95 -9.67 6.52
N PHE A 57 19.64 -10.90 6.08
CA PHE A 57 18.43 -11.18 5.31
C PHE A 57 17.18 -10.95 6.16
N PHE A 58 17.13 -11.55 7.35
CA PHE A 58 16.00 -11.39 8.26
C PHE A 58 15.83 -9.96 8.75
N ALA A 59 16.93 -9.25 9.05
CA ALA A 59 16.88 -7.84 9.41
C ALA A 59 16.28 -7.00 8.28
N THR A 60 16.72 -7.23 7.04
CA THR A 60 16.19 -6.53 5.85
C THR A 60 14.68 -6.73 5.70
N ILE A 61 14.23 -8.00 5.77
CA ILE A 61 12.82 -8.36 5.63
C ILE A 61 12.00 -7.74 6.77
N TRP A 62 12.45 -7.90 8.01
CA TRP A 62 11.75 -7.39 9.19
C TRP A 62 11.61 -5.87 9.16
N MET A 63 12.68 -5.15 8.83
CA MET A 63 12.66 -3.68 8.73
C MET A 63 11.68 -3.22 7.65
N ARG A 64 11.72 -3.85 6.48
CA ARG A 64 10.78 -3.54 5.40
C ARG A 64 9.34 -3.84 5.81
N ALA A 65 9.08 -4.98 6.45
CA ALA A 65 7.75 -5.32 6.97
C ALA A 65 7.26 -4.26 7.96
N TRP A 66 8.13 -3.77 8.84
CA TRP A 66 7.80 -2.70 9.78
C TRP A 66 7.38 -1.43 9.03
N TYR A 67 8.28 -0.79 8.26
CA TYR A 67 8.00 0.54 7.68
C TYR A 67 6.95 0.55 6.58
N SER A 68 6.75 -0.56 5.87
CA SER A 68 6.00 -0.55 4.61
C SER A 68 4.78 -1.45 4.57
N GLU A 69 4.61 -2.30 5.56
CA GLU A 69 3.43 -3.15 5.70
C GLU A 69 2.73 -2.77 7.01
N ALA A 70 3.38 -3.02 8.14
CA ALA A 70 2.78 -2.84 9.46
C ALA A 70 2.51 -1.37 9.79
N TRP A 71 3.46 -0.48 9.46
CA TRP A 71 3.41 0.96 9.71
C TRP A 71 3.36 1.79 8.43
N ALA A 72 2.91 1.22 7.31
CA ALA A 72 2.98 1.84 5.97
C ALA A 72 2.41 3.27 5.92
N ALA A 73 1.19 3.46 6.44
CA ALA A 73 0.50 4.73 6.41
C ALA A 73 1.18 5.78 7.30
N SER A 74 1.49 5.41 8.54
CA SER A 74 2.16 6.30 9.50
C SER A 74 3.57 6.65 9.08
N SER A 75 4.34 5.69 8.57
CA SER A 75 5.71 5.93 8.10
C SER A 75 5.71 6.88 6.90
N ARG A 76 4.80 6.68 5.94
CA ARG A 76 4.66 7.59 4.80
C ARG A 76 4.29 9.00 5.25
N TRP A 77 3.25 9.12 6.09
CA TRP A 77 2.79 10.42 6.55
C TRP A 77 3.87 11.18 7.32
N LEU A 78 4.55 10.52 8.28
CA LEU A 78 5.65 11.14 9.03
C LEU A 78 6.77 11.60 8.09
N TYR A 79 7.14 10.78 7.11
CA TYR A 79 8.16 11.15 6.12
C TYR A 79 7.76 12.39 5.31
N GLU A 80 6.49 12.47 4.88
CA GLU A 80 5.95 13.64 4.16
C GLU A 80 5.95 14.92 5.01
N GLN A 81 5.79 14.80 6.34
CA GLN A 81 5.86 15.95 7.25
C GLN A 81 7.28 16.36 7.64
N ALA A 82 8.30 15.53 7.34
CA ALA A 82 9.65 15.71 7.84
C ALA A 82 10.21 17.11 7.51
N ALA A 83 10.17 17.52 6.24
CA ALA A 83 10.71 18.80 5.78
C ALA A 83 9.97 20.00 6.40
N ALA A 84 8.64 19.95 6.46
CA ALA A 84 7.83 21.01 7.07
C ALA A 84 8.11 21.17 8.58
N LEU A 85 8.49 20.09 9.25
CA LEU A 85 8.86 20.06 10.67
C LEU A 85 10.36 20.22 10.92
N GLY A 86 11.15 20.56 9.89
CA GLY A 86 12.58 20.85 10.00
C GLY A 86 13.49 19.62 10.15
N HIS A 87 13.04 18.44 9.72
CA HIS A 87 13.82 17.20 9.74
C HIS A 87 14.32 16.84 8.34
N THR A 88 15.57 16.39 8.27
CA THR A 88 16.18 15.85 7.05
C THR A 88 16.41 14.36 7.24
N PRO A 89 16.07 13.51 6.26
CA PRO A 89 16.33 12.08 6.38
C PRO A 89 17.84 11.83 6.49
N PRO A 90 18.28 10.87 7.34
CA PRO A 90 19.70 10.56 7.51
C PRO A 90 20.32 10.04 6.21
N GLU A 91 19.52 9.38 5.38
CA GLU A 91 19.88 8.97 4.03
C GLU A 91 18.65 9.14 3.13
N LYS A 92 18.82 9.90 2.04
CA LYS A 92 17.73 10.36 1.17
C LYS A 92 16.86 9.24 0.61
N ASP A 93 17.46 8.09 0.33
CA ASP A 93 16.82 6.99 -0.38
C ASP A 93 16.72 5.70 0.44
N PHE A 94 16.90 5.77 1.78
CA PHE A 94 16.91 4.58 2.64
C PHE A 94 15.70 3.66 2.42
N ALA A 95 14.49 4.21 2.32
CA ALA A 95 13.28 3.43 2.10
C ALA A 95 13.25 2.71 0.74
N ASP A 96 13.81 3.33 -0.30
CA ASP A 96 13.93 2.70 -1.63
C ASP A 96 15.04 1.63 -1.63
N THR A 97 16.18 1.92 -1.01
CA THR A 97 17.26 0.95 -0.80
C THR A 97 16.74 -0.30 -0.08
N MET A 98 15.98 -0.15 1.00
CA MET A 98 15.40 -1.29 1.74
C MET A 98 14.38 -2.09 0.90
N ARG A 99 13.60 -1.40 0.05
CA ARG A 99 12.68 -2.05 -0.89
C ARG A 99 13.46 -2.91 -1.90
N ARG A 100 14.54 -2.36 -2.47
CA ARG A 100 15.39 -3.02 -3.46
C ARG A 100 16.19 -4.17 -2.86
N LEU A 101 16.78 -3.99 -1.68
CA LEU A 101 17.48 -5.06 -0.95
C LEU A 101 16.55 -6.23 -0.67
N ARG A 102 15.32 -5.99 -0.18
CA ARG A 102 14.36 -7.09 0.02
C ARG A 102 14.04 -7.79 -1.30
N ALA A 103 13.80 -7.04 -2.37
CA ALA A 103 13.50 -7.64 -3.67
C ALA A 103 14.66 -8.50 -4.17
N PHE A 104 15.88 -7.97 -4.12
CA PHE A 104 17.11 -8.68 -4.49
C PHE A 104 17.34 -9.97 -3.68
N LEU A 105 16.99 -9.97 -2.38
CA LEU A 105 17.20 -11.13 -1.51
C LEU A 105 16.11 -12.21 -1.61
N VAL A 106 14.89 -11.85 -1.98
CA VAL A 106 13.70 -12.74 -1.90
C VAL A 106 13.17 -13.13 -3.28
N HIS A 107 13.45 -12.33 -4.31
CA HIS A 107 12.98 -12.56 -5.67
C HIS A 107 14.15 -12.93 -6.59
N HIS A 108 13.85 -13.76 -7.58
CA HIS A 108 14.77 -13.95 -8.69
C HIS A 108 14.75 -12.68 -9.55
N MET A 109 15.90 -12.02 -9.66
CA MET A 109 16.06 -10.82 -10.47
C MET A 109 16.24 -11.24 -11.94
N ASP A 110 15.26 -10.90 -12.78
CA ASP A 110 15.40 -11.08 -14.23
C ASP A 110 16.15 -9.88 -14.81
N ALA A 111 17.42 -10.10 -15.16
CA ALA A 111 18.31 -9.08 -15.73
C ALA A 111 17.88 -8.64 -17.14
N SER A 112 16.95 -9.35 -17.80
CA SER A 112 16.40 -8.92 -19.09
C SER A 112 15.36 -7.80 -18.97
N VAL A 113 14.90 -7.51 -17.76
CA VAL A 113 13.96 -6.42 -17.45
C VAL A 113 14.73 -5.26 -16.81
N SER A 114 14.55 -4.05 -17.36
CA SER A 114 15.25 -2.83 -16.89
C SER A 114 15.12 -2.57 -15.38
N GLU A 115 13.95 -2.85 -14.77
CA GLU A 115 13.79 -2.70 -13.32
C GLU A 115 14.63 -3.70 -12.51
N GLY A 116 14.88 -4.88 -13.09
CA GLY A 116 15.72 -5.91 -12.50
C GLY A 116 17.19 -5.51 -12.46
N GLU A 117 17.72 -5.07 -13.61
CA GLU A 117 19.08 -4.54 -13.76
C GLU A 117 19.34 -3.35 -12.80
N ASP A 118 18.41 -2.40 -12.74
CA ASP A 118 18.54 -1.25 -11.84
C ASP A 118 18.56 -1.65 -10.36
N THR A 119 17.76 -2.64 -9.99
CA THR A 119 17.71 -3.14 -8.61
C THR A 119 19.01 -3.85 -8.23
N GLU A 120 19.54 -4.69 -9.12
CA GLU A 120 20.83 -5.35 -8.92
C GLU A 120 21.96 -4.32 -8.80
N ARG A 121 22.04 -3.35 -9.73
CA ARG A 121 23.04 -2.28 -9.69
C ARG A 121 23.03 -1.53 -8.36
N ILE A 122 21.85 -1.07 -7.91
CA ILE A 122 21.72 -0.32 -6.65
C ILE A 122 22.09 -1.18 -5.43
N CYS A 123 21.76 -2.47 -5.43
CA CYS A 123 22.13 -3.37 -4.34
C CYS A 123 23.64 -3.62 -4.30
N ASN A 124 24.27 -3.83 -5.47
CA ASN A 124 25.72 -4.00 -5.58
C ASN A 124 26.48 -2.74 -5.14
N GLU A 125 26.04 -1.55 -5.56
CA GLU A 125 26.56 -0.25 -5.10
C GLU A 125 26.37 -0.07 -3.57
N TRP A 126 25.28 -0.60 -3.01
CA TRP A 126 25.07 -0.57 -1.57
C TRP A 126 26.03 -1.53 -0.85
N PHE A 127 26.21 -2.77 -1.32
CA PHE A 127 27.13 -3.74 -0.72
C PHE A 127 28.58 -3.23 -0.78
N GLU A 128 29.01 -2.68 -1.90
CA GLU A 128 30.34 -2.11 -2.05
C GLU A 128 30.59 -1.00 -1.02
N ARG A 129 29.63 -0.07 -0.84
CA ARG A 129 29.72 0.99 0.17
C ARG A 129 29.63 0.47 1.61
N ALA A 130 28.86 -0.59 1.86
CA ALA A 130 28.59 -1.10 3.20
C ALA A 130 29.68 -2.02 3.74
N CYS A 131 30.22 -2.88 2.88
CA CYS A 131 31.13 -3.96 3.27
C CYS A 131 32.33 -4.14 2.34
N GLY A 132 32.51 -3.28 1.33
CA GLY A 132 33.70 -3.26 0.47
C GLY A 132 33.68 -4.30 -0.65
N SER A 133 32.56 -4.99 -0.85
CA SER A 133 32.40 -6.02 -1.89
C SER A 133 31.05 -5.89 -2.55
N VAL A 134 30.99 -5.99 -3.88
CA VAL A 134 29.74 -6.03 -4.64
C VAL A 134 28.97 -7.34 -4.44
N VAL A 135 29.66 -8.41 -4.08
CA VAL A 135 29.09 -9.74 -3.82
C VAL A 135 29.72 -10.28 -2.53
N PRO A 136 29.14 -10.00 -1.35
CA PRO A 136 29.67 -10.47 -0.08
C PRO A 136 29.69 -12.01 -0.02
N GLN A 137 30.83 -12.60 0.33
CA GLN A 137 31.03 -14.06 0.37
C GLN A 137 31.53 -14.53 1.74
N SER A 138 32.33 -13.72 2.41
CA SER A 138 32.92 -14.06 3.71
C SER A 138 32.01 -13.65 4.87
N THR A 139 32.17 -14.35 6.00
CA THR A 139 31.50 -13.98 7.26
C THR A 139 31.79 -12.53 7.67
N VAL A 140 33.02 -12.06 7.44
CA VAL A 140 33.45 -10.68 7.79
C VAL A 140 32.74 -9.65 6.94
N GLU A 141 32.65 -9.86 5.62
CA GLU A 141 31.89 -8.96 4.74
C GLU A 141 30.42 -8.91 5.18
N TRP A 142 29.79 -10.06 5.44
CA TRP A 142 28.41 -10.09 5.94
C TRP A 142 28.23 -9.40 7.30
N GLN A 143 29.21 -9.49 8.20
CA GLN A 143 29.20 -8.74 9.46
C GLN A 143 29.23 -7.23 9.21
N HIS A 144 30.04 -6.76 8.27
CA HIS A 144 30.06 -5.34 7.90
C HIS A 144 28.75 -4.91 7.24
N CYS A 145 28.19 -5.69 6.31
CA CYS A 145 26.92 -5.33 5.67
C CYS A 145 25.79 -5.29 6.73
N LEU A 146 25.74 -6.27 7.65
CA LEU A 146 24.79 -6.29 8.76
C LEU A 146 24.96 -5.10 9.70
N ALA A 147 26.19 -4.78 10.10
CA ALA A 147 26.46 -3.63 10.97
C ALA A 147 25.98 -2.33 10.31
N LYS A 148 26.25 -2.16 9.00
CA LYS A 148 25.81 -0.98 8.25
C LYS A 148 24.29 -0.88 8.15
N LEU A 149 23.62 -1.99 7.85
CA LEU A 149 22.17 -2.06 7.80
C LEU A 149 21.53 -1.66 9.14
N LEU A 150 22.04 -2.20 10.25
CA LEU A 150 21.53 -1.89 11.59
C LEU A 150 21.78 -0.43 11.95
N GLU A 151 22.94 0.14 11.62
CA GLU A 151 23.26 1.56 11.81
C GLU A 151 22.27 2.47 11.06
N GLN A 152 22.09 2.23 9.75
CA GLN A 152 21.19 3.02 8.91
C GLN A 152 19.74 2.94 9.42
N ASN A 153 19.32 1.75 9.83
CA ASN A 153 17.98 1.56 10.37
C ASN A 153 17.77 2.20 11.75
N GLU A 154 18.78 2.17 12.63
CA GLU A 154 18.75 2.87 13.91
C GLU A 154 18.60 4.39 13.69
N ALA A 155 19.38 4.96 12.78
CA ALA A 155 19.28 6.36 12.40
C ALA A 155 17.89 6.70 11.85
N TYR A 156 17.35 5.85 10.96
CA TYR A 156 16.01 6.06 10.39
C TYR A 156 14.89 5.93 11.44
N ALA A 157 14.96 4.96 12.34
CA ALA A 157 14.01 4.83 13.45
C ALA A 157 14.00 6.08 14.35
N HIS A 158 15.19 6.61 14.67
CA HIS A 158 15.32 7.85 15.43
C HIS A 158 14.76 9.06 14.69
N PHE A 159 14.99 9.15 13.38
CA PHE A 159 14.39 10.17 12.52
C PHE A 159 12.85 10.14 12.58
N MET A 160 12.24 8.97 12.43
CA MET A 160 10.77 8.84 12.53
C MET A 160 10.23 9.24 13.90
N LEU A 161 10.92 8.84 14.98
CA LEU A 161 10.57 9.24 16.34
C LEU A 161 10.72 10.76 16.56
N ALA A 162 11.75 11.38 15.98
CA ALA A 162 11.98 12.81 16.10
C ALA A 162 10.85 13.62 15.44
N ILE A 163 10.39 13.19 14.26
CA ILE A 163 9.23 13.81 13.59
C ILE A 163 7.98 13.70 14.45
N ALA A 164 7.68 12.51 14.98
CA ALA A 164 6.51 12.31 15.85
C ALA A 164 6.57 13.19 17.13
N LYS A 165 7.77 13.38 17.71
CA LYS A 165 7.97 14.32 18.82
C LYS A 165 7.78 15.78 18.40
N SER A 166 8.16 16.16 17.18
CA SER A 166 7.86 17.50 16.66
C SER A 166 6.36 17.70 16.46
N VAL A 167 5.61 16.68 16.02
CA VAL A 167 4.14 16.75 15.97
C VAL A 167 3.55 16.97 17.37
N GLU A 168 4.03 16.25 18.39
CA GLU A 168 3.58 16.40 19.77
C GLU A 168 3.78 17.82 20.31
N ARG A 169 4.89 18.46 19.94
CA ARG A 169 5.32 19.78 20.44
C ARG A 169 4.89 20.95 19.55
N SER A 170 4.32 20.66 18.39
CA SER A 170 3.91 21.68 17.43
C SER A 170 2.74 22.51 17.98
N PRO A 171 2.72 23.85 17.76
CA PRO A 171 1.53 24.65 18.03
C PRO A 171 0.31 24.17 17.23
N GLU A 172 0.53 23.53 16.07
CA GLU A 172 -0.50 22.96 15.20
C GLU A 172 -0.79 21.47 15.48
N LYS A 173 -0.45 20.99 16.68
CA LYS A 173 -0.61 19.59 17.09
C LYS A 173 -1.98 19.01 16.72
N SER A 174 -3.07 19.73 16.99
CA SER A 174 -4.44 19.26 16.72
C SER A 174 -4.65 18.98 15.23
N THR A 175 -4.23 19.92 14.36
CA THR A 175 -4.31 19.80 12.90
C THR A 175 -3.45 18.64 12.40
N LEU A 176 -2.19 18.56 12.82
CA LEU A 176 -1.27 17.50 12.40
C LEU A 176 -1.77 16.11 12.84
N VAL A 177 -2.31 15.99 14.06
CA VAL A 177 -2.91 14.74 14.55
C VAL A 177 -4.14 14.35 13.74
N LEU A 178 -5.00 15.31 13.36
CA LEU A 178 -6.15 15.06 12.48
C LEU A 178 -5.69 14.57 11.10
N GLN A 179 -4.68 15.22 10.52
CA GLN A 179 -4.11 14.84 9.23
C GLN A 179 -3.50 13.44 9.26
N TRP A 180 -2.76 13.09 10.32
CA TRP A 180 -2.20 11.76 10.51
C TRP A 180 -3.30 10.70 10.65
N ARG A 181 -4.36 10.99 11.43
CA ARG A 181 -5.51 10.08 11.54
C ARG A 181 -6.19 9.86 10.18
N ALA A 182 -6.44 10.93 9.43
CA ALA A 182 -7.00 10.84 8.08
C ALA A 182 -6.11 9.98 7.16
N ALA A 183 -4.79 10.10 7.26
CA ALA A 183 -3.86 9.27 6.48
C ALA A 183 -3.99 7.77 6.81
N LEU A 184 -4.24 7.41 8.08
CA LEU A 184 -4.49 6.04 8.49
C LEU A 184 -5.85 5.53 7.97
N GLU A 185 -6.89 6.33 8.09
CA GLU A 185 -8.25 5.96 7.68
C GLU A 185 -8.35 5.68 6.17
N ARG A 186 -7.63 6.44 5.35
CA ARG A 186 -7.53 6.21 3.90
C ARG A 186 -6.94 4.85 3.52
N GLN A 187 -6.26 4.16 4.44
CA GLN A 187 -5.62 2.86 4.22
C GLN A 187 -6.28 1.70 4.99
N ASP A 188 -7.42 1.94 5.65
CA ASP A 188 -8.11 0.97 6.51
C ASP A 188 -8.94 -0.04 5.71
N TYR A 189 -8.27 -1.05 5.13
CA TYR A 189 -8.91 -2.09 4.32
C TYR A 189 -10.07 -2.84 5.03
N PRO A 190 -9.96 -3.23 6.30
CA PRO A 190 -11.07 -3.84 7.04
C PRO A 190 -12.35 -2.99 7.01
N ARG A 191 -12.23 -1.67 7.19
CA ARG A 191 -13.36 -0.73 7.12
C ARG A 191 -13.98 -0.71 5.72
N TYR A 192 -13.18 -0.69 4.65
CA TYR A 192 -13.68 -0.82 3.28
C TYR A 192 -14.48 -2.09 3.06
N ARG A 193 -13.95 -3.22 3.56
CA ARG A 193 -14.59 -4.52 3.39
C ARG A 193 -15.94 -4.57 4.10
N GLN A 194 -16.03 -3.99 5.30
CA GLN A 194 -17.29 -3.84 6.01
C GLN A 194 -18.27 -2.97 5.23
N SER A 195 -17.86 -1.77 4.80
CA SER A 195 -18.73 -0.88 4.04
C SER A 195 -19.20 -1.49 2.72
N LEU A 196 -18.36 -2.28 2.04
CA LEU A 196 -18.75 -3.01 0.84
C LEU A 196 -19.79 -4.08 1.14
N GLN A 197 -19.66 -4.78 2.25
CA GLN A 197 -20.61 -5.82 2.65
C GLN A 197 -21.96 -5.24 3.07
N GLU A 198 -21.94 -4.13 3.80
CA GLU A 198 -23.15 -3.41 4.19
C GLU A 198 -23.82 -2.77 2.96
N ALA A 199 -23.05 -2.21 2.02
CA ALA A 199 -23.57 -1.66 0.76
C ALA A 199 -24.24 -2.75 -0.10
N ALA A 200 -23.66 -3.95 -0.12
CA ALA A 200 -24.26 -5.09 -0.79
C ALA A 200 -25.63 -5.45 -0.18
N GLY A 201 -25.72 -5.47 1.15
CA GLY A 201 -26.98 -5.73 1.85
C GLY A 201 -28.06 -4.70 1.53
N ASP A 202 -27.72 -3.42 1.57
CA ASP A 202 -28.66 -2.32 1.25
C ASP A 202 -29.11 -2.33 -0.22
N LEU A 203 -28.24 -2.79 -1.12
CA LEU A 203 -28.56 -2.99 -2.54
C LEU A 203 -29.30 -4.31 -2.81
N GLY A 204 -29.65 -5.08 -1.78
CA GLY A 204 -30.37 -6.36 -1.91
C GLY A 204 -29.52 -7.51 -2.47
N LEU A 205 -28.20 -7.36 -2.51
CA LEU A 205 -27.27 -8.39 -2.98
C LEU A 205 -27.00 -9.41 -1.86
N GLN A 206 -26.79 -10.67 -2.27
CA GLN A 206 -26.37 -11.71 -1.34
C GLN A 206 -25.01 -11.37 -0.70
N ARG A 207 -24.80 -11.88 0.52
CA ARG A 207 -23.54 -11.70 1.24
C ARG A 207 -22.38 -12.25 0.41
N PHE A 208 -21.35 -11.42 0.19
CA PHE A 208 -20.19 -11.84 -0.58
C PHE A 208 -19.25 -12.67 0.28
N ASN A 209 -18.60 -13.65 -0.36
CA ASN A 209 -17.48 -14.34 0.25
C ASN A 209 -16.20 -13.49 0.17
N ASP A 210 -15.18 -13.90 0.93
CA ASP A 210 -13.87 -13.26 1.00
C ASP A 210 -13.24 -13.06 -0.38
N GLN A 211 -13.35 -14.07 -1.24
CA GLN A 211 -12.79 -14.04 -2.58
C GLN A 211 -13.41 -12.91 -3.43
N LYS A 212 -14.73 -12.78 -3.43
CA LYS A 212 -15.45 -11.75 -4.18
C LYS A 212 -15.14 -10.34 -3.64
N LEU A 213 -15.17 -10.16 -2.32
CA LEU A 213 -14.79 -8.89 -1.67
C LEU A 213 -13.36 -8.47 -2.03
N ASN A 214 -12.41 -9.41 -1.95
CA ASN A 214 -11.01 -9.18 -2.32
C ASN A 214 -10.87 -8.83 -3.81
N SER A 215 -11.64 -9.47 -4.69
CA SER A 215 -11.59 -9.20 -6.13
C SER A 215 -12.07 -7.79 -6.48
N ILE A 216 -13.18 -7.35 -5.88
CA ILE A 216 -13.71 -5.99 -6.05
C ILE A 216 -12.69 -4.98 -5.52
N HIS A 217 -12.19 -5.19 -4.30
CA HIS A 217 -11.18 -4.30 -3.73
C HIS A 217 -9.94 -4.23 -4.64
N ALA A 218 -9.36 -5.35 -5.06
CA ALA A 218 -8.17 -5.35 -5.91
C ALA A 218 -8.38 -4.53 -7.20
N ARG A 219 -9.57 -4.63 -7.82
CA ARG A 219 -9.92 -3.90 -9.05
C ARG A 219 -10.05 -2.39 -8.83
N TYR A 220 -10.68 -1.97 -7.74
CA TYR A 220 -10.99 -0.55 -7.51
C TYR A 220 -10.01 0.16 -6.55
N ARG A 221 -9.12 -0.57 -5.87
CA ARG A 221 -8.20 -0.06 -4.83
C ARG A 221 -7.45 1.19 -5.26
N VAL A 222 -6.81 1.17 -6.43
CA VAL A 222 -5.99 2.31 -6.91
C VAL A 222 -6.87 3.53 -7.15
N ARG A 223 -8.04 3.33 -7.77
CA ARG A 223 -8.99 4.42 -8.05
C ARG A 223 -9.56 5.00 -6.77
N TRP A 224 -9.91 4.15 -5.82
CA TRP A 224 -10.38 4.56 -4.50
C TRP A 224 -9.31 5.32 -3.75
N ALA A 225 -8.10 4.78 -3.62
CA ALA A 225 -6.98 5.44 -2.94
C ALA A 225 -6.78 6.88 -3.46
N LYS A 226 -6.71 7.04 -4.79
CA LYS A 226 -6.62 8.37 -5.43
C LYS A 226 -7.81 9.29 -5.12
N ALA A 227 -9.02 8.74 -5.00
CA ALA A 227 -10.22 9.51 -4.69
C ALA A 227 -10.30 9.90 -3.22
N LEU A 228 -9.71 9.11 -2.31
CA LEU A 228 -9.72 9.35 -0.87
C LEU A 228 -8.57 10.25 -0.43
N GLU A 229 -7.43 10.20 -1.14
CA GLU A 229 -6.32 11.13 -0.97
C GLU A 229 -6.74 12.59 -1.18
N LYS A 230 -7.71 12.83 -2.07
CA LYS A 230 -8.25 14.17 -2.38
C LYS A 230 -9.24 14.69 -1.34
N LEU A 231 -9.68 13.86 -0.40
CA LEU A 231 -10.63 14.29 0.63
C LEU A 231 -9.94 15.20 1.63
N ALA A 232 -10.67 16.24 2.05
CA ALA A 232 -10.28 17.08 3.17
C ALA A 232 -10.10 16.26 4.44
N HIS A 233 -9.31 16.76 5.39
CA HIS A 233 -8.97 16.02 6.61
C HIS A 233 -10.13 15.88 7.59
N ASP A 234 -11.15 16.73 7.47
CA ASP A 234 -12.40 16.74 8.23
C ASP A 234 -13.57 16.08 7.48
N ALA A 235 -13.31 15.46 6.33
CA ALA A 235 -14.33 14.77 5.56
C ALA A 235 -14.92 13.58 6.34
N ASP A 236 -16.20 13.30 6.12
CA ASP A 236 -16.86 12.08 6.60
C ASP A 236 -16.37 10.88 5.78
N PHE A 237 -15.31 10.25 6.26
CA PHE A 237 -14.70 9.09 5.61
C PHE A 237 -15.67 7.92 5.51
N ASP A 238 -16.55 7.68 6.48
CA ASP A 238 -17.51 6.56 6.41
C ASP A 238 -18.46 6.73 5.23
N ARG A 239 -19.04 7.93 5.10
CA ARG A 239 -19.92 8.24 3.98
C ARG A 239 -19.21 8.15 2.64
N GLU A 240 -18.00 8.67 2.55
CA GLU A 240 -17.24 8.68 1.30
C GLU A 240 -16.81 7.26 0.88
N ILE A 241 -16.41 6.42 1.84
CA ILE A 241 -16.13 5.00 1.62
C ILE A 241 -17.39 4.28 1.17
N ARG A 242 -18.52 4.56 1.83
CA ARG A 242 -19.82 3.96 1.51
C ARG A 242 -20.24 4.23 0.07
N LEU A 243 -20.21 5.49 -0.36
CA LEU A 243 -20.55 5.88 -1.74
C LEU A 243 -19.66 5.17 -2.77
N ARG A 244 -18.37 4.99 -2.48
CA ARG A 244 -17.42 4.30 -3.36
C ARG A 244 -17.68 2.80 -3.41
N ALA A 245 -18.05 2.19 -2.28
CA ALA A 245 -18.47 0.81 -2.19
C ALA A 245 -19.73 0.57 -3.02
N GLU A 246 -20.79 1.35 -2.81
CA GLU A 246 -22.03 1.28 -3.60
C GLU A 246 -21.76 1.42 -5.10
N TRP A 247 -20.96 2.42 -5.48
CA TRP A 247 -20.61 2.64 -6.88
C TRP A 247 -19.84 1.46 -7.49
N ALA A 248 -18.92 0.85 -6.75
CA ALA A 248 -18.19 -0.31 -7.25
C ALA A 248 -19.06 -1.57 -7.35
N LEU A 249 -20.03 -1.73 -6.44
CA LEU A 249 -21.00 -2.83 -6.53
C LEU A 249 -21.86 -2.69 -7.77
N LEU A 250 -22.40 -1.49 -8.00
CA LEU A 250 -23.17 -1.19 -9.22
C LEU A 250 -22.33 -1.34 -10.49
N ALA A 251 -21.01 -1.12 -10.41
CA ALA A 251 -20.08 -1.31 -11.52
C ALA A 251 -19.51 -2.74 -11.62
N ASP A 252 -19.83 -3.64 -10.69
CA ASP A 252 -19.36 -5.03 -10.67
C ASP A 252 -20.52 -6.03 -10.85
N THR A 253 -21.77 -5.62 -10.58
CA THR A 253 -22.97 -6.35 -11.05
C THR A 253 -23.10 -6.32 -12.57
N THR A 254 -22.40 -5.41 -13.24
CA THR A 254 -22.10 -5.49 -14.66
C THR A 254 -21.10 -6.62 -14.91
N GLY A 255 -21.59 -7.86 -14.88
CA GLY A 255 -20.84 -9.03 -15.35
C GLY A 255 -20.30 -8.80 -16.77
N ALA A 256 -19.40 -9.66 -17.23
CA ALA A 256 -18.93 -9.62 -18.61
C ALA A 256 -20.15 -9.53 -19.54
N LEU A 257 -20.28 -8.40 -20.22
CA LEU A 257 -21.39 -8.17 -21.12
C LEU A 257 -21.33 -9.24 -22.20
N ILE A 258 -22.36 -10.08 -22.27
CA ILE A 258 -22.52 -11.08 -23.33
C ILE A 258 -22.87 -10.44 -24.68
N VAL A 259 -22.99 -9.11 -24.70
CA VAL A 259 -23.35 -8.26 -25.83
C VAL A 259 -22.37 -7.09 -25.90
N SER A 260 -21.71 -6.91 -27.05
CA SER A 260 -20.73 -5.85 -27.28
C SER A 260 -21.37 -4.53 -27.76
N ALA A 261 -20.56 -3.48 -27.84
CA ALA A 261 -20.98 -2.21 -28.43
C ALA A 261 -21.42 -2.36 -29.89
N SER A 262 -20.76 -3.23 -30.66
CA SER A 262 -21.10 -3.49 -32.06
C SER A 262 -22.48 -4.12 -32.18
N ASP A 263 -22.77 -5.12 -31.35
CA ASP A 263 -24.06 -5.83 -31.36
C ASP A 263 -25.22 -4.88 -31.02
N VAL A 264 -25.00 -3.96 -30.07
CA VAL A 264 -25.99 -2.93 -29.70
C VAL A 264 -26.18 -1.89 -30.82
N MET A 265 -25.10 -1.46 -31.48
CA MET A 265 -25.19 -0.53 -32.61
C MET A 265 -25.97 -1.14 -33.78
N GLU A 266 -25.72 -2.42 -34.09
CA GLU A 266 -26.43 -3.17 -35.11
C GLU A 266 -27.91 -3.37 -34.77
N ALA A 267 -28.20 -3.85 -33.56
CA ALA A 267 -29.57 -4.15 -33.13
C ALA A 267 -30.47 -2.90 -33.01
N LEU A 268 -29.90 -1.74 -32.64
CA LEU A 268 -30.66 -0.50 -32.44
C LEU A 268 -30.53 0.50 -33.59
N GLY A 269 -29.69 0.23 -34.59
CA GLY A 269 -29.40 1.15 -35.69
C GLY A 269 -28.84 2.50 -35.24
N ILE A 270 -28.03 2.51 -34.17
CA ILE A 270 -27.44 3.73 -33.59
C ILE A 270 -25.97 3.88 -34.00
N SER A 271 -25.57 5.12 -34.31
CA SER A 271 -24.17 5.44 -34.60
C SER A 271 -23.30 5.47 -33.32
N PRO A 272 -21.97 5.29 -33.44
CA PRO A 272 -21.05 5.41 -32.31
C PRO A 272 -21.23 6.73 -31.55
N GLY A 273 -21.35 6.66 -30.22
CA GLY A 273 -21.51 7.84 -29.39
C GLY A 273 -22.13 7.55 -28.01
N PRO A 274 -22.50 8.60 -27.24
CA PRO A 274 -23.03 8.47 -25.88
C PRO A 274 -24.28 7.57 -25.77
N GLN A 275 -25.06 7.46 -26.84
CA GLN A 275 -26.25 6.60 -26.89
C GLN A 275 -25.90 5.12 -26.78
N VAL A 276 -24.74 4.69 -27.32
CA VAL A 276 -24.25 3.31 -27.20
C VAL A 276 -23.94 2.99 -25.73
N ALA A 277 -23.34 3.93 -24.99
CA ALA A 277 -23.07 3.75 -23.56
C ALA A 277 -24.36 3.66 -22.73
N SER A 278 -25.37 4.47 -23.05
CA SER A 278 -26.69 4.37 -22.41
C SER A 278 -27.39 3.03 -22.71
N ALA A 279 -27.29 2.54 -23.95
CA ALA A 279 -27.86 1.26 -24.34
C ALA A 279 -27.15 0.08 -23.66
N LEU A 280 -25.82 0.09 -23.59
CA LEU A 280 -25.06 -0.93 -22.86
C LEU A 280 -25.38 -0.95 -21.35
N ARG A 281 -25.66 0.20 -20.74
CA ARG A 281 -26.16 0.26 -19.35
C ARG A 281 -27.55 -0.34 -19.20
N LEU A 282 -28.44 -0.11 -20.17
CA LEU A 282 -29.76 -0.73 -20.17
C LEU A 282 -29.68 -2.26 -20.36
N VAL A 283 -28.77 -2.74 -21.22
CA VAL A 283 -28.45 -4.17 -21.35
C VAL A 283 -28.00 -4.76 -20.01
N GLN A 284 -27.17 -4.04 -19.26
CA GLN A 284 -26.72 -4.49 -17.93
C GLN A 284 -27.90 -4.65 -16.96
N VAL A 285 -28.78 -3.65 -16.89
CA VAL A 285 -29.99 -3.71 -16.05
C VAL A 285 -30.88 -4.88 -16.48
N LEU A 286 -31.12 -5.05 -17.78
CA LEU A 286 -31.93 -6.17 -18.29
C LEU A 286 -31.34 -7.54 -17.95
N ARG A 287 -30.01 -7.66 -17.94
CA ARG A 287 -29.32 -8.90 -17.55
C ARG A 287 -29.55 -9.25 -16.08
N GLU A 288 -29.62 -8.26 -15.19
CA GLU A 288 -29.90 -8.50 -13.77
C GLU A 288 -31.32 -9.06 -13.57
N PHE A 289 -32.30 -8.58 -14.34
CA PHE A 289 -33.68 -9.09 -14.29
C PHE A 289 -33.88 -10.41 -15.07
N HIS A 290 -33.02 -10.68 -16.05
CA HIS A 290 -33.09 -11.87 -16.90
C HIS A 290 -31.71 -12.56 -16.99
N PRO A 291 -31.25 -13.19 -15.89
CA PRO A 291 -29.90 -13.76 -15.80
C PRO A 291 -29.67 -14.97 -16.70
N ASP A 292 -30.72 -15.62 -17.20
CA ASP A 292 -30.64 -16.81 -18.05
C ASP A 292 -30.76 -16.49 -19.56
N ASP A 293 -31.03 -15.24 -19.92
CA ASP A 293 -31.25 -14.86 -21.32
C ASP A 293 -29.98 -15.07 -22.18
N SER A 294 -30.13 -15.47 -23.44
CA SER A 294 -29.04 -15.42 -24.42
C SER A 294 -28.75 -13.99 -24.85
N ALA A 295 -27.62 -13.76 -25.54
CA ALA A 295 -27.27 -12.44 -26.09
C ALA A 295 -28.38 -11.90 -27.03
N GLU A 296 -28.94 -12.76 -27.89
CA GLU A 296 -30.05 -12.40 -28.79
C GLU A 296 -31.32 -12.02 -28.04
N GLN A 297 -31.68 -12.79 -27.00
CA GLN A 297 -32.87 -12.50 -26.18
C GLN A 297 -32.72 -11.16 -25.44
N LEU A 298 -31.51 -10.86 -24.94
CA LEU A 298 -31.21 -9.59 -24.29
C LEU A 298 -31.29 -8.41 -25.25
N LEU A 299 -30.76 -8.55 -26.47
CA LEU A 299 -30.85 -7.54 -27.52
C LEU A 299 -32.31 -7.29 -27.94
N GLN A 300 -33.13 -8.33 -28.05
CA GLN A 300 -34.54 -8.18 -28.37
C GLN A 300 -35.29 -7.40 -27.30
N ARG A 301 -35.04 -7.68 -26.01
CA ARG A 301 -35.61 -6.91 -24.90
C ARG A 301 -35.10 -5.48 -24.88
N LEU A 302 -33.82 -5.27 -25.17
CA LEU A 302 -33.23 -3.95 -25.28
C LEU A 302 -33.97 -3.13 -26.34
N SER A 303 -34.20 -3.67 -27.54
CA SER A 303 -34.91 -2.97 -28.60
C SER A 303 -36.32 -2.54 -28.21
N VAL A 304 -37.06 -3.38 -27.45
CA VAL A 304 -38.40 -3.04 -26.95
C VAL A 304 -38.34 -1.89 -25.94
N GLN A 305 -37.44 -1.98 -24.96
CA GLN A 305 -37.33 -0.96 -23.89
C GLN A 305 -36.70 0.34 -24.39
N TRP A 306 -35.82 0.28 -25.38
CA TRP A 306 -35.15 1.44 -25.96
C TRP A 306 -36.12 2.37 -26.69
N VAL A 307 -37.14 1.81 -27.34
CA VAL A 307 -38.21 2.59 -27.98
C VAL A 307 -39.07 3.29 -26.92
N ALA A 308 -39.36 2.62 -25.81
CA ALA A 308 -40.16 3.18 -24.71
C ALA A 308 -39.45 4.35 -23.99
N VAL A 309 -38.12 4.33 -23.89
CA VAL A 309 -37.32 5.39 -23.23
C VAL A 309 -37.11 6.62 -24.14
N ARG A 310 -37.37 6.51 -25.45
CA ARG A 310 -37.23 7.61 -26.43
C ARG A 310 -38.52 8.40 -26.71
N GLN A 311 -39.66 7.96 -26.18
CA GLN A 311 -40.94 8.67 -26.21
C GLN A 311 -41.11 9.49 -24.93
#